data_AF-G5A5N8-F1
#
_entry.id   AF-G5A5N8-F1
#
_cell.length_a   1.000
_cell.length_b   1.000
_cell.length_c   1.000
_cell.angle_alpha   90.00
_cell.angle_beta   90.00
_cell.angle_gamma   90.00
#
_symmetry.space_group_name_H-M   'P 1'
#
loop_
_entity.id
_entity.type
_entity.pdbx_description
1 polymer ?
#
loop_
_entity_poly.entity_id
_entity_poly.type
_entity_poly.pdbx_seq_one_letter_code
_entity_poly.pdbx_strand_id
1 'polypeptide(L)'
;MGVQWSDSQLYHEVASHLDGEARRWFATAMESVPPEEENINTLTGMLRAKYMVQRTTPEVVDLLNPRRQMRGERLVDYAQSLREIVERGDVGENWLVNAFLKGLSSSEGAAHVRGHRPQLLDEAVRLAIPHVGEYG
;
A
#
# COMPACT_ATOMS: atom_id res chain seq x y z
N MET A 1 -22.35 13.41 -10.77
CA MET A 1 -21.12 13.59 -11.58
C MET A 1 -20.03 14.04 -10.63
N GLY A 2 -18.92 13.30 -10.53
CA GLY A 2 -17.80 13.67 -9.67
C GLY A 2 -16.90 14.69 -10.37
N VAL A 3 -16.46 15.71 -9.64
CA VAL A 3 -15.40 16.61 -10.13
C VAL A 3 -14.12 15.78 -10.25
N GLN A 4 -13.44 15.86 -11.39
CA GLN A 4 -12.12 15.26 -11.57
C GLN A 4 -11.08 16.31 -11.15
N TRP A 5 -10.32 16.01 -10.10
CA TRP A 5 -9.32 16.92 -9.53
C TRP A 5 -7.93 16.55 -10.05
N SER A 6 -7.08 17.54 -10.31
CA SER A 6 -5.66 17.30 -10.54
C SER A 6 -4.91 17.13 -9.22
N ASP A 7 -3.72 16.51 -9.26
CA ASP A 7 -2.89 16.29 -8.06
C ASP A 7 -2.54 17.58 -7.32
N SER A 8 -2.33 18.68 -8.05
CA SER A 8 -2.08 20.01 -7.47
C SER A 8 -3.34 20.60 -6.82
N GLN A 9 -4.52 20.43 -7.43
CA GLN A 9 -5.78 20.86 -6.81
C GLN A 9 -6.06 20.06 -5.52
N LEU A 10 -5.82 18.75 -5.55
CA LEU A 10 -5.99 17.88 -4.39
C LEU A 10 -5.02 18.26 -3.26
N TYR A 11 -3.76 18.55 -3.61
CA TYR A 11 -2.74 19.02 -2.69
C TYR A 11 -3.19 20.29 -1.96
N HIS A 12 -3.64 21.31 -2.70
CA HIS A 12 -4.09 22.57 -2.09
C HIS A 12 -5.33 22.41 -1.23
N GLU A 13 -6.29 21.54 -1.59
CA GLU A 13 -7.44 21.31 -0.73
C GLU A 13 -7.11 20.55 0.54
N VAL A 14 -6.29 19.49 0.47
CA VAL A 14 -5.89 18.78 1.68
C VAL A 14 -5.12 19.72 2.61
N ALA A 15 -4.24 20.56 2.05
CA ALA A 15 -3.56 21.60 2.80
C ALA A 15 -4.52 22.62 3.44
N SER A 16 -5.58 23.02 2.74
CA SER A 16 -6.59 23.97 3.24
C SER A 16 -7.35 23.42 4.46
N HIS A 17 -7.50 22.10 4.54
CA HIS A 17 -8.19 21.40 5.63
C HIS A 17 -7.30 21.11 6.85
N LEU A 18 -5.99 21.37 6.78
CA LEU A 18 -5.12 21.26 7.94
C LEU A 18 -5.43 22.39 8.94
N ASP A 19 -5.59 22.03 10.20
CA ASP A 19 -5.86 22.98 11.28
C ASP A 19 -4.88 22.80 12.46
N GLY A 20 -4.87 23.78 13.36
CA GLY A 20 -4.08 23.75 14.59
C GLY A 20 -2.59 23.52 14.35
N GLU A 21 -2.03 22.52 15.04
CA GLU A 21 -0.61 22.17 14.98
C GLU A 21 -0.20 21.58 13.62
N ALA A 22 -1.10 20.85 12.96
CA ALA A 22 -0.81 20.26 11.65
C ALA A 22 -0.57 21.34 10.60
N ARG A 23 -1.37 22.42 10.59
CA ARG A 23 -1.18 23.57 9.70
C ARG A 23 0.14 24.31 9.95
N ARG A 24 0.50 24.54 11.22
CA ARG A 24 1.76 25.23 11.56
C ARG A 24 2.96 24.42 11.10
N TRP A 25 2.94 23.12 11.34
CA TRP A 25 3.99 22.24 10.86
C TRP A 25 4.05 22.18 9.34
N PHE A 26 2.91 22.06 8.66
CA PHE A 26 2.87 22.01 7.21
C PHE A 26 3.49 23.27 6.59
N ALA A 27 3.17 24.45 7.12
CA ALA A 27 3.79 25.71 6.68
C ALA A 27 5.32 25.70 6.82
N THR A 28 5.86 25.23 7.96
CA THR A 28 7.32 25.11 8.15
C THR A 28 7.94 24.04 7.26
N ALA A 29 7.27 22.89 7.09
CA ALA A 29 7.81 21.79 6.31
C ALA A 29 7.84 22.12 4.80
N MET A 30 6.85 22.88 4.32
CA MET A 30 6.79 23.35 2.93
C MET A 30 7.90 24.33 2.55
N GLU A 31 8.49 25.07 3.49
CA GLU A 31 9.67 25.91 3.19
C GLU A 31 10.86 25.09 2.65
N SER A 32 10.87 23.78 2.87
CA SER A 32 11.92 22.87 2.42
C SER A 32 11.58 22.09 1.14
N VAL A 33 10.35 22.19 0.62
CA VAL A 33 9.90 21.44 -0.57
C VAL A 33 9.93 22.37 -1.79
N PRO A 34 10.63 21.99 -2.88
CA PRO A 34 10.63 22.76 -4.12
C PRO A 34 9.24 22.81 -4.78
N PRO A 35 8.86 23.89 -5.48
CA PRO A 35 7.57 24.00 -6.17
C PRO A 35 7.25 22.83 -7.13
N GLU A 36 8.27 22.28 -7.78
CA GLU A 36 8.16 21.12 -8.67
C GLU A 36 7.80 19.81 -7.95
N GLU A 37 8.01 19.74 -6.63
CA GLU A 37 7.67 18.59 -5.79
C GLU A 37 6.36 18.79 -5.02
N GLU A 38 5.66 19.93 -5.20
CA GLU A 38 4.36 20.22 -4.57
C GLU A 38 3.22 19.40 -5.18
N ASN A 39 3.10 18.15 -4.75
CA ASN A 39 2.03 17.26 -5.16
C ASN A 39 1.51 16.41 -3.99
N ILE A 40 0.38 15.74 -4.22
CA ILE A 40 -0.30 14.94 -3.19
C ILE A 40 0.56 13.79 -2.65
N ASN A 41 1.46 13.21 -3.45
CA ASN A 41 2.34 12.13 -3.01
C ASN A 41 3.39 12.64 -2.02
N THR A 42 3.98 13.81 -2.29
CA THR A 42 4.91 14.48 -1.37
C THR A 42 4.24 14.79 -0.04
N LEU A 43 3.04 15.40 -0.07
CA LEU A 43 2.26 15.69 1.13
C LEU A 43 1.94 14.41 1.93
N THR A 44 1.51 13.36 1.24
CA THR A 44 1.23 12.05 1.87
C THR A 44 2.48 11.47 2.53
N GLY A 45 3.63 11.55 1.86
CA GLY A 45 4.92 11.12 2.39
C GLY A 45 5.31 11.89 3.66
N MET A 46 5.18 13.21 3.66
CA MET A 46 5.48 14.07 4.81
C MET A 46 4.55 13.78 5.99
N LEU A 47 3.24 13.62 5.74
CA LEU A 47 2.26 13.28 6.77
C LEU A 47 2.57 11.91 7.39
N ARG A 48 2.92 10.92 6.57
CA ARG A 48 3.35 9.60 7.06
C ARG A 48 4.63 9.69 7.88
N ALA A 49 5.63 10.45 7.42
CA ALA A 49 6.88 10.62 8.14
C ALA A 49 6.68 11.28 9.51
N LYS A 50 5.77 12.25 9.61
CA LYS A 50 5.52 12.96 10.87
C LYS A 50 4.60 12.19 11.83
N TYR A 51 3.49 11.69 11.31
CA TYR A 51 2.38 11.21 12.15
C TYR A 51 2.25 9.69 12.19
N MET A 52 2.93 8.97 11.29
CA MET A 52 2.88 7.52 11.27
C MET A 52 4.11 6.93 11.98
N VAL A 53 3.87 6.14 13.01
CA VAL A 53 4.93 5.36 13.65
C VAL A 53 5.41 4.31 12.66
N GLN A 54 6.66 4.47 12.20
CA GLN A 54 7.31 3.50 11.33
C GLN A 54 7.67 2.24 12.13
N ARG A 55 7.31 1.09 11.57
CA ARG A 55 7.71 -0.23 12.01
C ARG A 55 9.06 -0.57 11.41
N THR A 56 9.86 -1.29 12.17
CA THR A 56 11.08 -1.91 11.69
C THR A 56 10.74 -3.04 10.71
N THR A 57 11.67 -3.37 9.81
CA THR A 57 11.50 -4.50 8.88
C THR A 57 11.13 -5.82 9.59
N PRO A 58 11.77 -6.22 10.72
CA PRO A 58 11.37 -7.42 11.45
C PRO A 58 9.91 -7.39 11.93
N GLU A 59 9.43 -6.28 12.48
CA GLU A 59 8.04 -6.15 12.94
C GLU A 59 7.03 -6.28 11.79
N VAL A 60 7.36 -5.73 10.62
CA VAL A 60 6.52 -5.91 9.42
C VAL A 60 6.50 -7.38 9.00
N VAL A 61 7.66 -8.03 8.97
CA VAL A 61 7.79 -9.44 8.58
C VAL A 61 7.04 -10.36 9.56
N ASP A 62 7.08 -10.07 10.85
CA ASP A 62 6.36 -10.82 11.89
C ASP A 62 4.84 -10.73 11.76
N LEU A 63 4.34 -9.61 11.22
CA LEU A 63 2.92 -9.44 10.90
C LEU A 63 2.53 -10.05 9.55
N LEU A 64 3.43 -9.97 8.57
CA LEU A 64 3.19 -10.44 7.20
C LEU A 64 3.22 -11.98 7.10
N ASN A 65 4.16 -12.62 7.81
CA ASN A 65 4.38 -14.07 7.76
C ASN A 65 3.19 -14.94 8.21
N PRO A 66 2.42 -14.61 9.27
CA PRO A 66 1.26 -15.41 9.68
C PRO A 66 -0.01 -15.10 8.88
N ARG A 67 -0.04 -14.01 8.11
CA ARG A 67 -1.24 -13.59 7.38
C ARG A 67 -1.55 -14.57 6.23
N ARG A 68 -2.70 -15.24 6.31
CA ARG A 68 -3.24 -16.19 5.31
C ARG A 68 -4.56 -15.68 4.79
N GLN A 69 -4.88 -15.93 3.52
CA GLN A 69 -6.20 -15.65 2.96
C GLN A 69 -7.28 -16.32 3.82
N MET A 70 -8.25 -15.54 4.28
CA MET A 70 -9.35 -16.05 5.10
C MET A 70 -10.40 -16.73 4.22
N ARG A 71 -11.18 -17.64 4.81
CA ARG A 71 -12.28 -18.29 4.09
C ARG A 71 -13.30 -17.25 3.62
N GLY A 72 -13.55 -17.19 2.32
CA GLY A 72 -14.47 -16.22 1.71
C GLY A 72 -13.89 -14.83 1.52
N GLU A 73 -12.59 -14.62 1.79
CA GLU A 73 -11.90 -13.38 1.48
C GLU A 73 -11.52 -13.33 -0.01
N ARG A 74 -11.83 -12.21 -0.67
CA ARG A 74 -11.44 -12.03 -2.07
C ARG A 74 -9.94 -11.80 -2.18
N LEU A 75 -9.33 -12.24 -3.27
CA LEU A 75 -7.90 -12.07 -3.51
C LEU A 75 -7.45 -10.60 -3.52
N VAL A 76 -8.31 -9.71 -4.01
CA VAL A 76 -8.05 -8.25 -3.98
C VAL A 76 -8.05 -7.71 -2.55
N ASP A 77 -8.96 -8.17 -1.70
CA ASP A 77 -9.07 -7.75 -0.29
C ASP A 77 -7.91 -8.33 0.52
N TYR A 78 -7.55 -9.58 0.24
CA TYR A 78 -6.38 -10.22 0.82
C TYR A 78 -5.10 -9.44 0.47
N ALA A 79 -4.87 -9.14 -0.81
CA ALA A 79 -3.74 -8.35 -1.27
C ALA A 79 -3.71 -6.96 -0.62
N GLN A 80 -4.86 -6.29 -0.50
CA GLN A 80 -4.96 -5.01 0.17
C GLN A 80 -4.55 -5.09 1.65
N SER A 81 -4.98 -6.12 2.37
CA SER A 81 -4.56 -6.30 3.77
C SER A 81 -3.05 -6.53 3.94
N LEU A 82 -2.37 -7.12 2.94
CA LEU A 82 -0.91 -7.25 2.95
C LEU A 82 -0.25 -5.88 2.75
N ARG A 83 -0.82 -5.03 1.88
CA ARG A 83 -0.34 -3.65 1.70
C ARG A 83 -0.44 -2.83 2.97
N GLU A 84 -1.54 -2.96 3.71
CA GLU A 84 -1.75 -2.25 4.98
C GLU A 84 -0.72 -2.66 6.05
N ILE A 85 -0.24 -3.90 6.02
CA ILE A 85 0.81 -4.38 6.92
C ILE A 85 2.15 -3.69 6.60
N VAL A 86 2.52 -3.62 5.31
CA VAL A 86 3.80 -3.06 4.88
C VAL A 86 3.80 -1.55 4.74
N GLU A 87 2.63 -0.90 4.65
CA GLU A 87 2.51 0.56 4.53
C GLU A 87 3.28 1.29 5.64
N ARG A 88 3.39 0.65 6.81
CA ARG A 88 4.08 1.18 7.99
C ARG A 88 5.55 0.83 8.08
N GLY A 89 6.18 0.24 7.07
CA GLY A 89 7.61 -0.01 7.10
C GLY A 89 8.24 -0.03 5.72
N ASP A 90 9.55 -0.15 5.69
CA ASP A 90 10.34 -0.12 4.46
C ASP A 90 10.47 -1.54 3.88
N VAL A 91 9.39 -2.04 3.30
CA VAL A 91 9.29 -3.40 2.76
C VAL A 91 8.74 -3.37 1.33
N GLY A 92 9.55 -3.83 0.38
CA GLY A 92 9.22 -3.79 -1.05
C GLY A 92 8.31 -4.93 -1.55
N GLU A 93 7.88 -4.82 -2.81
CA GLU A 93 6.95 -5.73 -3.51
C GLU A 93 7.32 -7.22 -3.43
N ASN A 94 8.61 -7.55 -3.42
CA ASN A 94 9.05 -8.96 -3.31
C ASN A 94 8.52 -9.66 -2.05
N TRP A 95 8.40 -8.94 -0.93
CA TRP A 95 7.84 -9.47 0.30
C TRP A 95 6.33 -9.65 0.21
N LEU A 96 5.63 -8.69 -0.41
CA LEU A 96 4.18 -8.76 -0.65
C LEU A 96 3.84 -9.95 -1.54
N VAL A 97 4.53 -10.12 -2.67
CA VAL A 97 4.38 -11.26 -3.58
C VAL A 97 4.66 -12.58 -2.84
N ASN A 98 5.75 -12.64 -2.07
CA ASN A 98 6.10 -13.85 -1.32
C ASN A 98 5.02 -14.21 -0.27
N ALA A 99 4.54 -13.22 0.47
CA ALA A 99 3.50 -13.39 1.47
C ALA A 99 2.17 -13.83 0.85
N PHE A 100 1.76 -13.18 -0.24
CA PHE A 100 0.56 -13.54 -1.00
C PHE A 100 0.61 -15.01 -1.44
N LEU A 101 1.72 -15.43 -2.05
CA LEU A 101 1.88 -16.81 -2.53
C LEU A 101 2.00 -17.84 -1.41
N LYS A 102 2.54 -17.46 -0.25
CA LYS A 102 2.62 -18.34 0.93
C LYS A 102 1.27 -18.47 1.64
N GLY A 103 0.42 -17.45 1.57
CA GLY A 103 -0.84 -17.41 2.30
C GLY A 103 -2.10 -17.58 1.47
N LEU A 104 -1.98 -17.71 0.15
CA LEU A 104 -3.08 -18.08 -0.75
C LEU A 104 -3.71 -19.41 -0.30
N SER A 105 -5.05 -19.48 -0.31
CA SER A 105 -5.78 -20.68 0.11
C SER A 105 -5.53 -21.88 -0.82
N SER A 106 -5.40 -21.61 -2.12
CA SER A 106 -5.14 -22.61 -3.15
C SER A 106 -3.63 -22.82 -3.39
N SER A 107 -3.13 -23.97 -2.98
CA SER A 107 -1.73 -24.37 -3.19
C SER A 107 -1.39 -24.55 -4.67
N GLU A 108 -2.34 -25.04 -5.48
CA GLU A 108 -2.20 -25.18 -6.93
C GLU A 108 -2.12 -23.80 -7.61
N GLY A 109 -3.03 -22.87 -7.25
CA GLY A 109 -2.96 -21.50 -7.74
C GLY A 109 -1.67 -20.80 -7.36
N ALA A 110 -1.17 -21.03 -6.15
CA ALA A 110 0.10 -20.47 -5.71
C ALA A 110 1.27 -21.01 -6.54
N ALA A 111 1.26 -22.30 -6.89
CA ALA A 111 2.27 -22.90 -7.76
C ALA A 111 2.20 -22.34 -9.19
N HIS A 112 0.99 -22.20 -9.74
CA HIS A 112 0.77 -21.61 -11.06
C HIS A 112 1.31 -20.17 -11.15
N VAL A 113 0.95 -19.32 -10.19
CA VAL A 113 1.41 -17.93 -10.16
C VAL A 113 2.93 -17.86 -9.94
N ARG A 114 3.52 -18.72 -9.09
CA ARG A 114 4.98 -18.81 -8.94
C ARG A 114 5.71 -19.09 -10.26
N GLY A 115 5.14 -19.91 -11.13
CA GLY A 115 5.71 -20.24 -12.44
C GLY A 115 5.93 -19.01 -13.33
N HIS A 116 5.08 -17.98 -13.16
CA HIS A 116 5.13 -16.73 -13.92
C HIS A 116 6.08 -15.69 -13.32
N ARG A 117 6.60 -15.92 -12.11
CA ARG A 117 7.55 -15.03 -11.41
C ARG A 117 7.10 -13.56 -11.38
N PRO A 118 5.88 -13.26 -10.88
CA PRO A 118 5.39 -11.89 -10.81
C PRO A 118 6.32 -11.04 -9.95
N GLN A 119 6.50 -9.79 -10.36
CA GLN A 119 7.33 -8.82 -9.63
C GLN A 119 6.49 -7.90 -8.74
N LEU A 120 5.19 -7.81 -9.03
CA LEU A 120 4.25 -6.93 -8.33
C LEU A 120 3.10 -7.75 -7.74
N LEU A 121 2.59 -7.31 -6.59
CA LEU A 121 1.44 -7.94 -5.96
C LEU A 121 0.20 -7.94 -6.88
N ASP A 122 -0.05 -6.84 -7.60
CA ASP A 122 -1.17 -6.77 -8.55
C ASP A 122 -1.04 -7.76 -9.69
N GLU A 123 0.19 -8.01 -10.15
CA GLU A 123 0.45 -9.01 -11.16
C GLU A 123 0.14 -10.41 -10.63
N ALA A 124 0.57 -10.72 -9.40
CA ALA A 124 0.26 -11.99 -8.75
C ALA A 124 -1.25 -12.21 -8.58
N VAL A 125 -2.00 -11.18 -8.17
CA VAL A 125 -3.46 -11.23 -8.06
C VAL A 125 -4.11 -11.48 -9.42
N ARG A 126 -3.70 -10.74 -10.46
CA ARG A 126 -4.24 -10.88 -11.81
C ARG A 126 -3.96 -12.26 -12.42
N LEU A 127 -2.84 -12.88 -12.09
CA LEU A 127 -2.50 -14.24 -12.51
C LEU A 127 -3.29 -15.30 -11.73
N ALA A 128 -3.62 -15.05 -10.47
CA ALA A 128 -4.36 -15.99 -9.62
C ALA A 128 -5.85 -16.08 -10.02
N ILE A 129 -6.52 -14.95 -10.20
CA ILE A 129 -7.99 -14.89 -10.39
C ILE A 129 -8.50 -15.79 -11.51
N PRO A 130 -7.89 -15.85 -12.72
CA PRO A 130 -8.37 -16.73 -13.78
C PRO A 130 -8.28 -18.22 -13.46
N HIS A 131 -7.40 -18.61 -12.54
CA HIS A 131 -7.12 -20.00 -12.22
C HIS A 131 -7.90 -20.51 -11.00
N VAL A 132 -8.07 -19.66 -9.98
CA VAL A 132 -8.69 -20.06 -8.70
C VAL A 132 -9.97 -19.26 -8.37
N GLY A 133 -10.37 -18.34 -9.23
CA GLY A 133 -11.48 -17.43 -8.99
C GLY A 133 -11.13 -16.30 -8.02
N GLU A 134 -12.10 -15.43 -7.74
CA GLU A 134 -11.88 -14.29 -6.87
C GLU A 134 -11.67 -14.66 -5.40
N TYR A 135 -12.08 -15.86 -4.98
CA TYR A 135 -12.09 -16.29 -3.58
C TYR A 135 -11.07 -17.38 -3.25
N GLY A 136 -10.27 -17.82 -4.24
CA GLY A 136 -9.24 -18.84 -4.06
C GLY A 136 -9.77 -20.28 -4.04
#